data_AF-A0A7J4UEV0-F1
#
_entry.id   AF-A0A7J4UEV0-F1
#
_cell.length_a   1.000
_cell.length_b   1.000
_cell.length_c   1.000
_cell.angle_alpha   90.00
_cell.angle_beta   90.00
_cell.angle_gamma   90.00
#
_symmetry.space_group_name_H-M   'P 1'
#
loop_
_entity.id
_entity.type
_entity.pdbx_description
1 polymer ?
#
loop_
_entity_poly.entity_id
_entity_poly.type
_entity_poly.pdbx_seq_one_letter_code
_entity_poly.pdbx_strand_id
1 'polypeptide(L)'
;MSLDDIIEQLGKNNESFTHIFQRDDKNIQRIISTKNGETKLRSIAGISDFLFKNGFNSYHYFSIVVGKGWEEKLEWIAANYEALLKPMEFNGSHVSQIVRNKGWEEKLEW
;
A
#
# COMPACT_ATOMS: atom_id res chain seq x y z
N MET A 1 1.97 9.46 -21.76
CA MET A 1 1.99 10.11 -20.45
C MET A 1 3.31 9.74 -19.79
N SER A 2 4.07 10.72 -19.31
CA SER A 2 5.34 10.48 -18.61
C SER A 2 5.08 9.89 -17.22
N LEU A 3 6.10 9.30 -16.58
CA LEU A 3 6.01 8.88 -15.17
C LEU A 3 5.68 10.06 -14.26
N ASP A 4 6.26 11.22 -14.56
CA ASP A 4 6.03 12.44 -13.81
C ASP A 4 4.57 12.88 -13.90
N ASP A 5 3.99 12.80 -15.10
CA ASP A 5 2.57 13.10 -15.32
C ASP A 5 1.66 12.14 -14.52
N ILE A 6 2.02 10.84 -14.47
CA ILE A 6 1.28 9.83 -13.69
C ILE A 6 1.34 10.17 -12.20
N ILE A 7 2.54 10.39 -11.64
CA ILE A 7 2.72 10.68 -10.21
C ILE A 7 2.02 12.00 -9.85
N GLU A 8 2.14 13.02 -10.69
CA GLU A 8 1.48 14.31 -10.47
C GLU A 8 -0.05 14.16 -10.47
N GLN A 9 -0.62 13.41 -11.42
CA GLN A 9 -2.06 13.12 -11.44
C GLN A 9 -2.51 12.33 -10.20
N LEU A 10 -1.75 11.31 -9.80
CA LEU A 10 -2.07 10.51 -8.62
C LEU A 10 -2.00 11.32 -7.33
N GLY A 11 -0.99 12.18 -7.20
CA GLY A 11 -0.80 13.05 -6.04
C GLY A 11 -1.86 14.14 -5.92
N LYS A 12 -2.32 14.70 -7.04
CA LYS A 12 -3.46 15.66 -7.05
C LYS A 12 -4.74 15.06 -6.51
N ASN A 13 -4.95 13.76 -6.74
CA ASN A 13 -6.18 13.06 -6.35
C ASN A 13 -6.08 12.36 -4.98
N ASN A 14 -4.85 12.19 -4.45
CA ASN A 14 -4.59 11.49 -3.20
C ASN A 14 -3.43 12.20 -2.48
N GLU A 15 -3.73 13.14 -1.59
CA GLU A 15 -2.71 13.96 -0.91
C GLU A 15 -1.69 13.08 -0.18
N SER A 16 -2.17 12.02 0.49
CA SER A 16 -1.32 11.07 1.22
C SER A 16 -0.39 10.29 0.30
N PHE A 17 -0.75 10.10 -0.98
CA PHE A 17 0.10 9.40 -1.94
C PHE A 17 1.47 10.08 -2.03
N THR A 18 1.52 11.40 -2.07
CA THR A 18 2.79 12.15 -2.13
C THR A 18 3.59 12.10 -0.83
N HIS A 19 2.93 11.92 0.31
CA HIS A 19 3.60 11.69 1.60
C HIS A 19 4.21 10.29 1.73
N ILE A 20 3.64 9.31 1.02
CA ILE A 20 4.06 7.91 1.06
C ILE A 20 5.07 7.61 -0.07
N PHE A 21 4.95 8.29 -1.20
CA PHE A 21 5.67 7.99 -2.42
C PHE A 21 6.34 9.26 -2.95
N GLN A 22 7.61 9.46 -2.58
CA GLN A 22 8.43 10.52 -3.14
C GLN A 22 8.79 10.21 -4.59
N ARG A 23 8.82 11.23 -5.45
CA ARG A 23 9.01 11.09 -6.91
C ARG A 23 10.30 10.34 -7.29
N ASP A 24 11.35 10.50 -6.49
CA ASP A 24 12.66 9.89 -6.63
C ASP A 24 12.81 8.56 -5.87
N ASP A 25 11.73 8.03 -5.30
CA ASP A 25 11.77 6.75 -4.62
C ASP A 25 12.09 5.61 -5.60
N LYS A 26 13.25 4.98 -5.40
CA LYS A 26 13.75 3.83 -6.19
C LYS A 26 12.74 2.69 -6.31
N ASN A 27 11.83 2.53 -5.35
CA ASN A 27 10.83 1.48 -5.38
C ASN A 27 9.66 1.83 -6.32
N ILE A 28 9.32 3.11 -6.50
CA ILE A 28 8.36 3.54 -7.55
C ILE A 28 8.94 3.24 -8.93
N GLN A 29 10.21 3.58 -9.15
CA GLN A 29 10.93 3.26 -10.39
C GLN A 29 10.93 1.75 -10.67
N ARG A 30 11.08 0.94 -9.62
CA ARG A 30 10.98 -0.52 -9.72
C ARG A 30 9.58 -1.00 -10.05
N ILE A 31 8.52 -0.39 -9.50
CA ILE A 31 7.14 -0.77 -9.79
C ILE A 31 6.79 -0.42 -11.24
N ILE A 32 7.05 0.82 -11.67
CA ILE A 32 6.66 1.28 -13.01
C ILE A 32 7.38 0.53 -14.13
N SER A 33 8.61 0.07 -13.90
CA SER A 33 9.37 -0.70 -14.91
C SER A 33 8.82 -2.11 -15.16
N THR A 34 7.81 -2.55 -14.41
CA THR A 34 7.10 -3.81 -14.67
C THR A 34 6.00 -3.62 -15.73
N LYS A 35 5.65 -4.69 -16.45
CA LYS A 35 4.64 -4.69 -17.52
C LYS A 35 3.30 -4.04 -17.11
N ASN A 36 2.91 -4.15 -15.83
CA ASN A 36 1.65 -3.61 -15.28
C ASN A 36 1.91 -2.54 -14.19
N GLY A 37 3.06 -1.88 -14.24
CA GLY A 37 3.52 -0.97 -13.19
C GLY A 37 2.61 0.23 -12.96
N GLU A 38 2.04 0.80 -14.02
CA GLU A 38 1.10 1.91 -13.91
C GLU A 38 -0.18 1.50 -13.18
N THR A 39 -0.81 0.39 -13.59
CA THR A 39 -2.00 -0.16 -12.92
C THR A 39 -1.71 -0.40 -11.44
N LYS A 40 -0.55 -0.96 -11.13
CA LYS A 40 -0.12 -1.17 -9.75
C LYS A 40 -0.01 0.13 -8.96
N LEU A 41 0.60 1.17 -9.51
CA LEU A 41 0.65 2.49 -8.85
C LEU A 41 -0.74 3.09 -8.63
N ARG A 42 -1.66 2.91 -9.58
CA ARG A 42 -3.05 3.38 -9.45
C ARG A 42 -3.79 2.66 -8.31
N SER A 43 -3.66 1.35 -8.19
CA SER A 43 -4.25 0.59 -7.08
C SER A 43 -3.69 1.04 -5.72
N ILE A 44 -2.38 1.28 -5.66
CA ILE A 44 -1.71 1.79 -4.45
C ILE A 44 -2.22 3.19 -4.09
N ALA A 45 -2.38 4.08 -5.06
CA ALA A 45 -2.89 5.42 -4.84
C ALA A 45 -4.34 5.39 -4.32
N GLY A 46 -5.19 4.53 -4.88
CA GLY A 46 -6.60 4.43 -4.47
C GLY A 46 -6.81 4.05 -2.99
N ILE A 47 -5.82 3.43 -2.34
CA ILE A 47 -5.87 3.05 -0.92
C ILE A 47 -4.93 3.90 -0.04
N SER A 48 -4.16 4.84 -0.62
CA SER A 48 -3.10 5.52 0.12
C SER A 48 -3.61 6.41 1.26
N ASP A 49 -4.74 7.07 1.06
CA ASP A 49 -5.35 7.90 2.11
C ASP A 49 -5.85 7.05 3.28
N PHE A 50 -6.43 5.88 2.98
CA PHE A 50 -6.91 4.95 3.97
C PHE A 50 -5.78 4.45 4.86
N LEU A 51 -4.69 3.92 4.27
CA LEU A 51 -3.63 3.35 5.11
C LEU A 51 -2.80 4.45 5.78
N PHE A 52 -2.63 5.63 5.16
CA PHE A 52 -1.94 6.75 5.82
C PHE A 52 -2.66 7.19 7.11
N LYS A 53 -3.98 7.39 7.04
CA LYS A 53 -4.82 7.71 8.22
C LYS A 53 -4.75 6.65 9.31
N ASN A 54 -4.44 5.41 8.94
CA ASN A 54 -4.31 4.27 9.83
C ASN A 54 -2.85 3.95 10.20
N GLY A 55 -1.93 4.91 10.03
CA GLY A 55 -0.55 4.83 10.53
C GLY A 55 0.40 4.01 9.67
N PHE A 56 0.07 3.75 8.41
CA PHE A 56 0.99 3.14 7.46
C PHE A 56 1.90 4.21 6.85
N ASN A 57 3.21 3.92 6.77
CA ASN A 57 4.22 4.76 6.12
C ASN A 57 4.78 4.06 4.88
N SER A 58 5.57 4.77 4.07
CA SER A 58 6.18 4.25 2.83
C SER A 58 6.83 2.87 2.99
N TYR A 59 7.56 2.63 4.09
CA TYR A 59 8.17 1.34 4.38
C TYR A 59 7.14 0.20 4.52
N HIS A 60 6.05 0.42 5.27
CA HIS A 60 4.97 -0.56 5.42
C HIS A 60 4.35 -0.92 4.07
N TYR A 61 4.03 0.10 3.26
CA TYR A 61 3.47 -0.10 1.92
C TYR A 61 4.39 -0.94 1.05
N PHE A 62 5.66 -0.54 0.94
CA PHE A 62 6.61 -1.25 0.08
C PHE A 62 6.82 -2.69 0.53
N SER A 63 6.81 -2.97 1.83
CA SER A 63 6.93 -4.35 2.33
C SER A 63 5.79 -5.26 1.85
N ILE A 64 4.62 -4.70 1.54
CA ILE A 64 3.45 -5.43 1.02
C ILE A 64 3.51 -5.47 -0.50
N VAL A 65 3.64 -4.32 -1.16
CA VAL A 65 3.45 -4.21 -2.60
C VAL A 65 4.58 -4.81 -3.43
N VAL A 66 5.77 -5.02 -2.87
CA VAL A 66 6.83 -5.76 -3.58
C VAL A 66 6.69 -7.28 -3.45
N GLY A 67 5.79 -7.76 -2.58
CA GLY A 67 5.54 -9.17 -2.33
C GLY A 67 4.54 -9.81 -3.32
N LYS A 68 4.44 -11.15 -3.26
CA LYS A 68 3.39 -11.91 -3.94
C LYS A 68 2.04 -11.70 -3.23
N GLY A 69 0.95 -11.78 -4.00
CA GLY A 69 -0.43 -11.59 -3.50
C GLY A 69 -0.67 -10.19 -2.95
N TRP A 70 0.03 -9.17 -3.46
CA TRP A 70 -0.05 -7.83 -2.89
C TRP A 70 -1.43 -7.18 -3.06
N GLU A 71 -2.13 -7.46 -4.16
CA GLU A 71 -3.49 -6.95 -4.42
C GLU A 71 -4.46 -7.48 -3.36
N GLU A 72 -4.54 -8.81 -3.23
CA GLU A 72 -5.37 -9.50 -2.22
C GLU A 72 -5.10 -8.98 -0.80
N LYS A 73 -3.83 -8.72 -0.46
CA LYS A 73 -3.45 -8.18 0.85
C LYS A 73 -3.96 -6.76 1.07
N LEU A 74 -3.85 -5.88 0.07
CA LEU A 74 -4.36 -4.52 0.19
C LEU A 74 -5.89 -4.50 0.24
N GLU A 75 -6.55 -5.32 -0.57
CA GLU A 75 -8.01 -5.49 -0.56
C GLU A 75 -8.51 -5.99 0.80
N TRP A 76 -7.85 -7.01 1.37
CA TRP A 76 -8.19 -7.52 2.69
C TRP A 76 -8.01 -6.45 3.76
N ILE A 77 -6.91 -5.69 3.74
CA ILE A 77 -6.67 -4.62 4.72
C ILE A 77 -7.75 -3.54 4.60
N ALA A 78 -8.11 -3.12 3.38
CA ALA A 78 -9.18 -2.15 3.16
C ALA A 78 -10.53 -2.64 3.72
N ALA A 79 -10.85 -3.92 3.50
CA ALA A 79 -12.12 -4.50 3.91
C ALA A 79 -12.23 -4.75 5.42
N ASN A 80 -11.12 -5.06 6.10
CA ASN A 80 -11.16 -5.64 7.45
C ASN A 80 -10.48 -4.80 8.53
N TYR A 81 -9.56 -3.89 8.19
CA TYR A 81 -8.71 -3.23 9.19
C TYR A 81 -9.52 -2.46 10.24
N GLU A 82 -10.52 -1.67 9.83
CA GLU A 82 -11.27 -0.85 10.78
C GLU A 82 -12.15 -1.67 11.72
N ALA A 83 -12.69 -2.80 11.24
CA ALA A 83 -13.59 -3.65 11.99
C ALA A 83 -12.85 -4.64 12.90
N LEU A 84 -11.71 -5.18 12.44
CA LEU A 84 -11.01 -6.27 13.14
C LEU A 84 -9.76 -5.78 13.87
N LEU A 85 -8.92 -4.99 13.21
CA LEU A 85 -7.56 -4.71 13.69
C LEU A 85 -7.47 -3.43 14.51
N LYS A 86 -8.17 -2.37 14.09
CA LYS A 86 -8.20 -1.09 14.79
C LYS A 86 -8.71 -1.18 16.23
N PRO A 87 -9.76 -1.97 16.56
CA PRO A 87 -10.22 -2.15 17.95
C PRO A 87 -9.20 -2.88 18.84
N MET A 88 -8.28 -3.64 18.25
CA MET A 88 -7.18 -4.31 18.95
C MET A 88 -5.93 -3.43 19.05
N GLU A 89 -6.03 -2.14 18.69
CA GLU A 89 -4.93 -1.17 18.67
C GLU A 89 -3.79 -1.54 17.71
N PHE A 90 -4.07 -2.34 16.68
CA PHE A 90 -3.10 -2.60 15.63
C PHE A 90 -2.91 -1.33 14.78
N ASN A 91 -1.68 -1.10 14.35
CA ASN A 91 -1.31 -0.01 13.46
C ASN A 91 -0.59 -0.56 12.22
N GLY A 92 -0.23 0.31 11.27
CA GLY A 92 0.43 -0.09 10.04
C GLY A 92 1.73 -0.92 10.21
N SER A 93 2.47 -0.74 11.30
CA SER A 93 3.66 -1.57 11.59
C SER A 93 3.26 -3.01 11.92
N HIS A 94 2.30 -3.21 12.81
CA HIS A 94 1.81 -4.55 13.17
C HIS A 94 1.24 -5.27 11.94
N VAL A 95 0.37 -4.59 11.19
CA VAL A 95 -0.32 -5.20 10.05
C VAL A 95 0.66 -5.55 8.94
N SER A 96 1.57 -4.64 8.57
CA SER A 96 2.55 -4.91 7.51
C SER A 96 3.49 -6.07 7.85
N GLN A 97 3.82 -6.27 9.13
CA GLN A 97 4.62 -7.41 9.58
C GLN A 97 3.88 -8.74 9.45
N ILE A 98 2.55 -8.76 9.62
CA ILE A 98 1.72 -9.95 9.45
C ILE A 98 1.59 -10.27 7.95
N VAL A 99 1.07 -9.32 7.17
CA VAL A 99 0.69 -9.55 5.76
C VAL A 99 1.88 -9.75 4.82
N ARG A 100 3.09 -9.29 5.17
CA ARG A 100 4.28 -9.52 4.33
C ARG A 100 4.74 -10.98 4.29
N ASN A 101 4.33 -11.80 5.25
CA ASN A 101 4.79 -13.18 5.42
C ASN A 101 3.86 -14.20 4.74
N LYS A 102 4.34 -15.44 4.59
CA LYS A 102 3.48 -16.58 4.22
C LYS A 102 2.53 -16.92 5.37
N GLY A 103 1.38 -17.49 5.01
CA GLY A 103 0.32 -17.87 5.93
C GLY A 103 -0.22 -16.66 6.70
N TRP A 104 -0.48 -15.56 5.99
CA TRP A 104 -0.92 -14.30 6.59
C TRP A 104 -2.42 -14.29 6.88
N GLU A 105 -3.20 -15.01 6.08
CA GLU A 105 -4.65 -15.17 6.22
C GLU A 105 -4.95 -15.89 7.53
N GLU A 106 -4.29 -17.03 7.77
CA GLU A 106 -4.45 -17.84 8.98
C GLU A 106 -4.02 -17.08 10.24
N LYS A 107 -3.17 -16.04 10.12
CA LYS A 107 -2.76 -15.19 11.25
C LYS A 107 -3.75 -14.08 11.56
N LEU A 108 -4.69 -13.79 10.66
CA LEU A 108 -5.69 -12.73 10.79
C LEU A 108 -7.12 -13.28 11.01
N GLU A 109 -7.30 -14.60 10.89
CA GLU A 109 -8.55 -15.32 11.22
C GLU A 109 -8.63 -15.77 12.70
N TRP A 110 -7.70 -15.35 13.55
CA TRP A 110 -7.56 -15.76 14.95
C TRP A 110 -8.30 -14.85 15.93
#